data_AF-A0A6J1QR47-F1
#
_entry.id   AF-A0A6J1QR47-F1
#
_cell.length_a   1.000
_cell.length_b   1.000
_cell.length_c   1.000
_cell.angle_alpha   90.00
_cell.angle_beta   90.00
_cell.angle_gamma   90.00
#
_symmetry.space_group_name_H-M   'P 1'
#
loop_
_entity.id
_entity.type
_entity.pdbx_description
1 polymer ?
#
loop_
_entity_poly.entity_id
_entity_poly.type
_entity_poly.pdbx_seq_one_letter_code
_entity_poly.pdbx_strand_id
1 'polypeptide(L)'
;MFAPTFVDLQGFVVGMKFVVKEVAVLRNGAVLAHYIFTCPMPWNLLTKSDKSCASWLIRNHHGLRWEDGNVSYSKVKRLITSAVLGSNGGNSGSRRMNYCVPIPDVETPTCENNISLDRRAVRILSRRYALTATEYKFLEIGINVGPPSYVEIAIGDPRRGKELLLSLETWKALYEQRQNIQNFFRNDFKDIHSFINVGPLTVRVCTVNNIKLIRLESANVCLRMTESTLHRMFDLDRCIDARFNHLIRILATVDAKFAQFSDIASTAKDPKEASNVIYASDAFNTNQIIDCELAALVFST
;
A
#
# COMPACT_ATOMS: atom_id res chain seq x y z
N MET A 1 14.34 10.12 35.23
CA MET A 1 14.43 9.65 33.83
C MET A 1 13.19 10.16 33.12
N PHE A 2 13.31 10.94 32.03
CA PHE A 2 12.13 11.37 31.26
C PHE A 2 11.55 10.15 30.54
N ALA A 3 10.29 9.83 30.83
CA ALA A 3 9.56 8.80 30.11
C ALA A 3 9.39 9.20 28.63
N PRO A 4 9.74 8.34 27.65
CA PRO A 4 9.51 8.66 26.25
C PRO A 4 8.00 8.81 26.00
N THR A 5 7.65 9.88 25.28
CA THR A 5 6.28 10.15 24.84
C THR A 5 6.25 10.01 23.32
N PHE A 6 5.38 9.13 22.81
CA PHE A 6 5.17 8.91 21.39
C PHE A 6 3.87 9.61 20.99
N VAL A 7 3.90 10.28 19.84
CA VAL A 7 2.74 10.98 19.28
C VAL A 7 2.58 10.53 17.83
N ASP A 8 1.46 9.91 17.52
CA ASP A 8 1.03 9.64 16.14
C ASP A 8 0.00 10.69 15.73
N LEU A 9 0.22 11.32 14.58
CA LEU A 9 -0.64 12.37 14.02
C LEU A 9 -1.08 11.96 12.61
N GLN A 10 -2.38 11.92 12.39
CA GLN A 10 -2.96 11.72 11.06
C GLN A 10 -3.82 12.92 10.69
N GLY A 11 -3.91 13.26 9.41
CA GLY A 11 -4.56 14.48 9.00
C GLY A 11 -4.50 14.76 7.51
N PHE A 12 -5.02 15.93 7.14
CA PHE A 12 -5.15 16.39 5.77
C PHE A 12 -4.18 17.52 5.47
N VAL A 13 -3.90 17.77 4.19
CA VAL A 13 -3.23 19.00 3.74
C VAL A 13 -4.27 19.88 3.06
N VAL A 14 -4.43 21.11 3.55
CA VAL A 14 -5.36 22.11 3.01
C VAL A 14 -4.60 23.41 2.79
N GLY A 15 -4.55 23.90 1.55
CA GLY A 15 -3.84 25.16 1.27
C GLY A 15 -2.40 25.15 1.80
N MET A 16 -1.70 24.03 1.57
CA MET A 16 -0.33 23.77 2.04
C MET A 16 -0.13 23.69 3.56
N LYS A 17 -1.21 23.66 4.36
CA LYS A 17 -1.14 23.52 5.81
C LYS A 17 -1.65 22.16 6.25
N PHE A 18 -0.94 21.53 7.19
CA PHE A 18 -1.40 20.29 7.79
C PHE A 18 -2.54 20.55 8.78
N VAL A 19 -3.64 19.83 8.61
CA VAL A 19 -4.84 19.86 9.44
C VAL A 19 -4.93 18.52 10.16
N VAL A 20 -4.69 18.54 11.47
CA VAL A 20 -4.65 17.33 12.29
C VAL A 20 -6.06 16.75 12.44
N LYS A 21 -6.26 15.50 12.03
CA LYS A 21 -7.55 14.79 12.13
C LYS A 21 -7.61 13.84 13.31
N GLU A 22 -6.55 13.07 13.53
CA GLU A 22 -6.45 12.12 14.63
C GLU A 22 -5.11 12.28 15.35
N VAL A 23 -5.14 12.11 16.66
CA VAL A 23 -3.95 12.14 17.52
C VAL A 23 -4.01 11.00 18.51
N ALA A 24 -2.98 10.17 18.54
CA ALA A 24 -2.73 9.22 19.62
C ALA A 24 -1.44 9.58 20.35
N VAL A 25 -1.52 9.76 21.67
CA VAL A 25 -0.38 10.04 22.54
C VAL A 25 -0.17 8.85 23.46
N LEU A 26 1.01 8.25 23.42
CA LEU A 26 1.41 7.14 24.28
C LEU A 26 2.59 7.53 25.18
N ARG A 27 2.56 7.10 26.43
CA ARG A 27 3.66 7.26 27.38
C ARG A 27 3.79 5.99 28.21
N ASN A 28 5.02 5.49 28.36
CA ASN A 28 5.30 4.22 29.06
C ASN A 28 4.49 3.03 28.55
N GLY A 29 4.23 2.94 27.24
CA GLY A 29 3.48 1.84 26.63
C GLY A 29 1.96 1.90 26.86
N ALA A 30 1.44 2.90 27.58
CA ALA A 30 0.00 3.12 27.76
C ALA A 30 -0.48 4.29 26.88
N VAL A 31 -1.71 4.16 26.36
CA VAL A 31 -2.41 5.24 25.65
C VAL A 31 -2.84 6.29 26.66
N LEU A 32 -2.30 7.50 26.55
CA LEU A 32 -2.57 8.63 27.43
C LEU A 32 -3.73 9.47 26.91
N ALA A 33 -3.81 9.66 25.60
CA ALA A 33 -4.93 10.37 24.97
C ALA A 33 -5.11 9.90 23.51
N HIS A 34 -6.36 9.82 23.08
CA HIS A 34 -6.75 9.54 21.70
C HIS A 34 -7.89 10.48 21.32
N TYR A 35 -7.67 11.29 20.28
CA TYR A 35 -8.62 12.30 19.84
C TYR A 35 -8.85 12.21 18.34
N ILE A 36 -10.11 12.28 17.92
CA ILE A 36 -10.49 12.48 16.52
C ILE A 36 -11.22 13.82 16.42
N PHE A 37 -10.62 14.76 15.69
CA PHE A 37 -11.09 16.14 15.58
C PHE A 37 -12.06 16.31 14.41
N THR A 38 -13.07 17.17 14.60
CA THR A 38 -13.87 17.69 13.48
C THR A 38 -12.96 18.53 12.57
N CYS A 39 -13.24 18.60 11.27
CA CYS A 39 -12.50 19.49 10.38
C CYS A 39 -12.79 20.97 10.70
N PRO A 40 -11.83 21.89 10.52
CA PRO A 40 -12.01 23.31 10.84
C PRO A 40 -12.93 24.05 9.85
N MET A 41 -13.26 23.41 8.71
CA MET A 41 -14.11 23.98 7.68
C MET A 41 -14.95 22.89 6.98
N PRO A 42 -16.15 23.24 6.50
CA PRO A 42 -16.96 22.36 5.67
C PRO A 42 -16.27 21.91 4.38
N TRP A 43 -16.56 20.68 3.92
CA TRP A 43 -15.99 20.10 2.70
C TRP A 43 -16.23 20.97 1.46
N ASN A 44 -17.41 21.57 1.33
CA ASN A 44 -17.76 22.36 0.14
C ASN A 44 -16.84 23.58 -0.07
N LEU A 45 -16.23 24.13 1.00
CA LEU A 45 -15.31 25.27 0.95
C LEU A 45 -13.90 24.91 0.48
N LEU A 46 -13.56 23.62 0.42
CA LEU A 46 -12.27 23.18 -0.10
C LEU A 46 -12.16 23.43 -1.60
N THR A 47 -10.95 23.79 -2.05
CA THR A 47 -10.63 23.86 -3.48
C THR A 47 -10.76 22.47 -4.12
N LYS A 48 -10.89 22.41 -5.45
CA LYS A 48 -10.92 21.12 -6.16
C LYS A 48 -9.66 20.29 -5.88
N SER A 49 -8.50 20.93 -5.79
CA SER A 49 -7.22 20.28 -5.47
C SER A 49 -7.22 19.70 -4.05
N ASP A 50 -7.62 20.50 -3.05
CA ASP A 50 -7.68 20.04 -1.66
C ASP A 50 -8.68 18.88 -1.49
N LYS A 51 -9.84 18.94 -2.16
CA LYS A 51 -10.83 17.84 -2.16
C LYS A 51 -10.25 16.56 -2.75
N SER A 52 -9.49 16.68 -3.83
CA SER A 52 -8.83 15.53 -4.47
C SER A 52 -7.79 14.90 -3.54
N CYS A 53 -6.92 15.73 -2.96
CA CYS A 53 -5.91 15.29 -1.99
C CYS A 53 -6.55 14.62 -0.76
N ALA A 54 -7.57 15.24 -0.16
CA ALA A 54 -8.27 14.68 0.97
C ALA A 54 -8.99 13.37 0.63
N SER A 55 -9.63 13.29 -0.55
CA SER A 55 -10.26 12.05 -1.02
C SER A 55 -9.25 10.93 -1.22
N TRP A 56 -8.05 11.24 -1.71
CA TRP A 56 -6.97 10.28 -1.86
C TRP A 56 -6.48 9.76 -0.49
N LEU A 57 -6.28 10.66 0.47
CA LEU A 57 -5.86 10.31 1.84
C LEU A 57 -6.88 9.43 2.57
N ILE A 58 -8.18 9.74 2.41
CA ILE A 58 -9.30 8.93 2.92
C ILE A 58 -9.20 7.51 2.36
N ARG A 59 -9.04 7.37 1.05
CA ARG A 59 -9.13 6.05 0.38
C ARG A 59 -7.87 5.21 0.52
N ASN A 60 -6.70 5.83 0.56
CA ASN A 60 -5.43 5.12 0.35
C ASN A 60 -4.45 5.21 1.52
N HIS A 61 -4.68 6.08 2.52
CA HIS A 61 -3.73 6.29 3.62
C HIS A 61 -4.31 5.95 5.00
N HIS A 62 -5.28 6.73 5.48
CA HIS A 62 -5.72 6.64 6.88
C HIS A 62 -7.21 6.30 7.07
N GLY A 63 -8.05 6.31 6.03
CA GLY A 63 -9.48 5.94 6.17
C GLY A 63 -10.38 6.99 6.83
N LEU A 64 -9.84 7.89 7.65
CA LEU A 64 -10.60 8.96 8.34
C LEU A 64 -11.33 9.88 7.35
N ARG A 65 -12.67 9.90 7.38
CA ARG A 65 -13.49 10.77 6.53
C ARG A 65 -13.38 12.23 6.97
N TRP A 66 -13.68 13.15 6.06
CA TRP A 66 -13.67 14.58 6.36
C TRP A 66 -14.60 14.94 7.54
N GLU A 67 -15.76 14.29 7.59
CA GLU A 67 -16.82 14.59 8.56
C GLU A 67 -16.73 13.81 9.86
N ASP A 68 -15.74 12.92 9.98
CA ASP A 68 -15.54 12.14 11.19
C ASP A 68 -15.06 13.02 12.35
N GLY A 69 -15.11 12.51 13.58
CA GLY A 69 -14.59 13.19 14.76
C GLY A 69 -15.67 13.83 15.63
N ASN A 70 -15.42 13.79 16.94
CA ASN A 70 -16.32 14.26 17.98
C ASN A 70 -15.70 15.39 18.82
N VAL A 71 -14.44 15.75 18.55
CA VAL A 71 -13.73 16.82 19.25
C VAL A 71 -13.59 18.05 18.35
N SER A 72 -14.07 19.21 18.80
CA SER A 72 -13.92 20.45 18.01
C SER A 72 -12.45 20.77 17.71
N TYR A 73 -12.13 21.07 16.44
CA TYR A 73 -10.78 21.47 16.00
C TYR A 73 -10.21 22.65 16.81
N SER A 74 -11.07 23.55 17.30
CA SER A 74 -10.67 24.69 18.14
C SER A 74 -9.89 24.29 19.41
N LYS A 75 -10.08 23.04 19.89
CA LYS A 75 -9.42 22.51 21.08
C LYS A 75 -8.09 21.81 20.80
N VAL A 76 -7.70 21.62 19.52
CA VAL A 76 -6.57 20.77 19.10
C VAL A 76 -5.27 21.14 19.81
N LYS A 77 -4.90 22.42 19.78
CA LYS A 77 -3.67 22.92 20.39
C LYS A 77 -3.63 22.65 21.89
N ARG A 78 -4.72 23.00 22.60
CA ARG A 78 -4.82 22.82 24.06
C ARG A 78 -4.73 21.35 24.46
N LEU A 79 -5.45 20.47 23.75
CA LEU A 79 -5.53 19.04 24.09
C LEU A 79 -4.22 18.30 23.79
N ILE A 80 -3.59 18.56 22.65
CA ILE A 80 -2.27 17.98 22.32
C ILE A 80 -1.23 18.47 23.32
N THR A 81 -1.17 19.78 23.58
CA THR A 81 -0.21 20.34 24.55
C THR A 81 -0.41 19.74 25.95
N SER A 82 -1.65 19.62 26.42
CA SER A 82 -1.94 18.99 27.72
C SER A 82 -1.56 17.51 27.77
N ALA A 83 -1.80 16.76 26.69
CA ALA A 83 -1.48 15.33 26.61
C ALA A 83 0.04 15.09 26.58
N VAL A 84 0.79 15.96 25.89
CA VAL A 84 2.25 15.85 25.76
C VAL A 84 2.97 16.36 27.01
N LEU A 85 2.53 17.46 27.61
CA LEU A 85 3.21 18.07 28.76
C LEU A 85 2.74 17.49 30.12
N GLY A 86 1.58 16.84 30.17
CA GLY A 86 0.93 16.45 31.41
C GLY A 86 0.24 17.66 32.08
N SER A 87 -0.91 17.44 32.72
CA SER A 87 -1.58 18.48 33.50
C SER A 87 -0.78 18.79 34.77
N ASN A 88 0.18 19.69 34.70
CA ASN A 88 0.59 20.47 35.86
C ASN A 88 -0.21 21.77 35.84
N GLY A 89 -1.24 21.84 36.69
CA GLY A 89 -1.84 23.12 37.06
C GLY A 89 -0.76 24.00 37.67
N GLY A 90 -0.36 25.04 36.95
CA GLY A 90 0.70 25.94 37.36
C GLY A 90 0.86 27.06 36.37
N ASN A 91 0.33 28.23 36.72
CA ASN A 91 0.44 29.46 35.97
C ASN A 91 1.91 29.89 35.93
N SER A 92 2.60 29.70 34.79
CA SER A 92 3.93 30.26 34.60
C SER A 92 4.23 30.48 33.13
N GLY A 93 4.25 31.76 32.75
CA GLY A 93 5.15 32.33 31.76
C GLY A 93 5.02 31.81 30.33
N SER A 94 4.39 32.63 29.49
CA SER A 94 4.52 32.62 28.03
C SER A 94 5.99 32.47 27.60
N ARG A 95 6.43 31.23 27.32
CA ARG A 95 7.55 30.97 26.42
C ARG A 95 7.00 30.44 25.11
N ARG A 96 6.94 31.34 24.15
CA ARG A 96 6.72 31.07 22.73
C ARG A 96 7.81 30.08 22.27
N MET A 97 7.45 28.81 22.11
CA MET A 97 8.32 27.82 21.49
C MET A 97 7.75 27.49 20.12
N ASN A 98 8.30 28.17 19.12
CA ASN A 98 8.11 27.85 17.71
C ASN A 98 8.93 26.61 17.41
N TYR A 99 8.26 25.47 17.19
CA TYR A 99 8.86 24.34 16.50
C TYR A 99 8.00 24.00 15.30
N CYS A 100 8.08 24.84 14.28
CA CYS A 100 7.97 24.36 12.91
C CYS A 100 9.38 24.48 12.35
N VAL A 101 10.06 23.34 12.20
CA VAL A 101 11.22 23.27 11.30
C VAL A 101 10.62 23.32 9.89
N PRO A 102 10.95 24.31 9.05
CA PRO A 102 10.54 24.30 7.66
C PRO A 102 11.19 23.10 6.98
N ILE A 103 10.39 22.21 6.40
CA ILE A 103 10.91 21.24 5.43
C ILE A 103 11.21 22.07 4.16
N PRO A 104 12.46 22.12 3.67
CA PRO A 104 12.76 22.82 2.42
C PRO A 104 12.03 22.14 1.27
N ASP A 105 11.45 22.98 0.41
CA ASP A 105 10.71 22.70 -0.82
C ASP A 105 10.88 21.27 -1.36
N VAL A 106 9.96 20.39 -0.96
CA VAL A 106 9.65 19.19 -1.74
C VAL A 106 8.68 19.67 -2.80
N GLU A 107 9.15 19.71 -4.05
CA GLU A 107 8.29 19.88 -5.23
C GLU A 107 7.08 18.94 -5.10
N THR A 108 5.94 19.52 -4.79
CA THR A 108 4.66 18.81 -4.73
C THR A 108 4.29 18.39 -6.13
N PRO A 109 4.08 17.09 -6.41
CA PRO A 109 3.60 16.68 -7.73
C PRO A 109 2.21 17.30 -7.93
N THR A 110 2.08 18.09 -8.97
CA THR A 110 0.81 18.58 -9.47
C THR A 110 -0.08 17.37 -9.76
N CYS A 111 -1.19 17.28 -9.05
CA CYS A 111 -2.20 16.25 -9.29
C CYS A 111 -3.00 16.64 -10.54
N GLU A 112 -2.41 16.38 -11.71
CA GLU A 112 -3.15 16.38 -12.95
C GLU A 112 -4.04 15.13 -13.01
N ASN A 113 -5.33 15.39 -13.19
CA ASN A 113 -6.36 14.39 -13.36
C ASN A 113 -6.09 13.58 -14.63
N ASN A 114 -5.89 12.27 -14.46
CA ASN A 114 -6.38 11.18 -15.31
C ASN A 114 -5.88 9.85 -14.73
N ILE A 115 -6.37 9.50 -13.54
CA ILE A 115 -6.20 8.14 -13.05
C ILE A 115 -7.49 7.42 -13.38
N SER A 116 -7.46 6.77 -14.56
CA SER A 116 -8.13 5.49 -14.79
C SER A 116 -8.22 4.73 -13.47
N LEU A 117 -9.41 4.26 -13.12
CA LEU A 117 -9.75 3.57 -11.89
C LEU A 117 -8.93 2.27 -11.78
N ASP A 118 -7.64 2.39 -11.41
CA ASP A 118 -6.74 1.26 -11.24
C ASP A 118 -7.06 0.64 -9.89
N ARG A 119 -8.24 -0.01 -9.82
CA ARG A 119 -8.54 -1.00 -8.79
C ARG A 119 -7.33 -1.94 -8.83
N ARG A 120 -6.63 -2.06 -7.71
CA ARG A 120 -5.55 -3.05 -7.53
C ARG A 120 -6.00 -4.33 -8.20
N ALA A 121 -5.20 -4.85 -9.14
CA ALA A 121 -5.51 -6.10 -9.83
C ALA A 121 -5.87 -7.15 -8.77
N VAL A 122 -7.13 -7.60 -8.79
CA VAL A 122 -7.62 -8.59 -7.85
C VAL A 122 -7.01 -9.92 -8.25
N ARG A 123 -6.20 -10.50 -7.36
CA ARG A 123 -5.63 -11.83 -7.54
C ARG A 123 -6.38 -12.81 -6.65
N ILE A 124 -7.00 -13.81 -7.26
CA ILE A 124 -7.62 -14.90 -6.50
C ILE A 124 -6.56 -15.95 -6.14
N LEU A 125 -6.84 -16.73 -5.11
CA LEU A 125 -6.02 -17.80 -4.56
C LEU A 125 -4.60 -17.32 -4.23
N SER A 126 -4.48 -16.03 -3.87
CA SER A 126 -3.21 -15.39 -3.71
C SER A 126 -2.56 -15.74 -2.37
N ARG A 127 -1.23 -15.81 -2.36
CA ARG A 127 -0.43 -15.93 -1.16
C ARG A 127 0.55 -14.78 -1.09
N ARG A 128 0.47 -14.03 0.00
CA ARG A 128 1.34 -12.90 0.29
C ARG A 128 2.38 -13.25 1.35
N TYR A 129 3.63 -12.92 1.07
CA TYR A 129 4.79 -13.11 1.93
C TYR A 129 5.35 -11.75 2.33
N ALA A 130 5.43 -11.49 3.63
CA ALA A 130 6.09 -10.30 4.14
C ALA A 130 7.60 -10.40 3.90
N LEU A 131 8.18 -9.39 3.23
CA LEU A 131 9.62 -9.30 3.00
C LEU A 131 10.35 -8.53 4.12
N THR A 132 9.61 -7.87 4.99
CA THR A 132 10.14 -7.03 6.08
C THR A 132 9.32 -7.24 7.35
N ALA A 133 9.89 -7.00 8.52
CA ALA A 133 9.19 -7.16 9.80
C ALA A 133 7.96 -6.25 9.92
N THR A 134 8.05 -5.05 9.34
CA THR A 134 6.97 -4.05 9.29
C THR A 134 6.02 -4.24 8.10
N GLU A 135 6.18 -5.32 7.32
CA GLU A 135 5.33 -5.71 6.17
C GLU A 135 5.13 -4.67 5.05
N TYR A 136 5.86 -3.55 5.08
CA TYR A 136 5.82 -2.50 4.04
C TYR A 136 6.36 -2.96 2.69
N LYS A 137 6.96 -4.15 2.62
CA LYS A 137 7.31 -4.81 1.37
C LYS A 137 6.82 -6.23 1.41
N PHE A 138 6.25 -6.66 0.30
CA PHE A 138 5.69 -8.00 0.17
C PHE A 138 5.96 -8.56 -1.22
N LEU A 139 5.96 -9.89 -1.28
CA LEU A 139 5.84 -10.64 -2.52
C LEU A 139 4.49 -11.36 -2.48
N GLU A 140 3.70 -11.21 -3.53
CA GLU A 140 2.42 -11.89 -3.70
C GLU A 140 2.44 -12.73 -4.97
N ILE A 141 1.88 -13.94 -4.90
CA ILE A 141 1.64 -14.80 -6.06
C ILE A 141 0.18 -15.23 -6.05
N GLY A 142 -0.52 -15.08 -7.17
CA GLY A 142 -1.93 -15.44 -7.30
C GLY A 142 -2.36 -15.50 -8.77
N ILE A 143 -3.65 -15.72 -9.01
CA ILE A 143 -4.23 -15.78 -10.36
C ILE A 143 -4.89 -14.44 -10.65
N ASN A 144 -4.43 -13.78 -11.71
CA ASN A 144 -5.14 -12.67 -12.32
C ASN A 144 -6.22 -13.25 -13.25
N VAL A 145 -7.48 -12.93 -12.97
CA VAL A 145 -8.64 -13.53 -13.64
C VAL A 145 -8.98 -12.72 -14.88
N GLY A 146 -9.04 -13.39 -16.02
CA GLY A 146 -9.43 -12.79 -17.29
C GLY A 146 -9.60 -13.84 -18.37
N PRO A 147 -9.97 -13.46 -19.59
CA PRO A 147 -9.91 -14.36 -20.75
C PRO A 147 -8.61 -14.14 -21.54
N PRO A 148 -7.55 -14.96 -21.37
CA PRO A 148 -7.38 -16.07 -20.42
C PRO A 148 -6.79 -15.65 -19.06
N SER A 149 -7.02 -16.45 -18.02
CA SER A 149 -6.46 -16.20 -16.69
C SER A 149 -4.99 -16.60 -16.67
N TYR A 150 -4.20 -15.94 -15.84
CA TYR A 150 -2.77 -16.25 -15.72
C TYR A 150 -2.25 -16.07 -14.29
N VAL A 151 -1.17 -16.78 -13.98
CA VAL A 151 -0.49 -16.64 -12.68
C VAL A 151 0.42 -15.42 -12.72
N GLU A 152 0.29 -14.57 -11.72
CA GLU A 152 1.05 -13.32 -11.61
C GLU A 152 1.85 -13.31 -10.31
N ILE A 153 3.12 -12.88 -10.40
CA ILE A 153 3.99 -12.63 -9.25
C ILE A 153 4.14 -11.12 -9.14
N ALA A 154 3.90 -10.57 -7.96
CA ALA A 154 3.96 -9.13 -7.71
C ALA A 154 4.87 -8.84 -6.51
N ILE A 155 5.76 -7.88 -6.65
CA ILE A 155 6.50 -7.30 -5.52
C ILE A 155 5.89 -5.92 -5.26
N GLY A 156 5.45 -5.66 -4.04
CA GLY A 156 4.73 -4.43 -3.73
C GLY A 156 5.29 -3.67 -2.55
N ASP A 157 4.93 -2.38 -2.49
CA ASP A 157 5.03 -1.52 -1.32
C ASP A 157 3.64 -0.92 -1.06
N PRO A 158 2.96 -1.27 0.06
CA PRO A 158 1.62 -0.78 0.35
C PRO A 158 1.52 0.74 0.36
N ARG A 159 2.61 1.46 0.64
CA ARG A 159 2.62 2.93 0.74
C ARG A 159 2.67 3.63 -0.62
N ARG A 160 3.14 2.94 -1.67
CA ARG A 160 3.33 3.54 -3.01
C ARG A 160 2.19 3.22 -3.97
N GLY A 161 1.33 2.26 -3.63
CA GLY A 161 0.19 1.84 -4.46
C GLY A 161 0.58 1.20 -5.80
N LYS A 162 1.88 0.99 -6.07
CA LYS A 162 2.39 0.38 -7.32
C LYS A 162 3.09 -0.94 -7.01
N GLU A 163 2.74 -1.96 -7.78
CA GLU A 163 3.31 -3.30 -7.71
C GLU A 163 4.18 -3.55 -8.94
N LEU A 164 5.34 -4.17 -8.73
CA LEU A 164 6.23 -4.63 -9.78
C LEU A 164 5.81 -6.04 -10.16
N LEU A 165 5.19 -6.18 -11.34
CA LEU A 165 4.70 -7.44 -11.85
C LEU A 165 5.82 -8.21 -12.57
N LEU A 166 5.95 -9.48 -12.25
CA LEU A 166 6.97 -10.38 -12.76
C LEU A 166 6.31 -11.62 -13.38
N SER A 167 6.79 -12.00 -14.56
CA SER A 167 6.56 -13.36 -15.07
C SER A 167 7.43 -14.36 -14.28
N LEU A 168 7.07 -15.65 -14.31
CA LEU A 168 7.93 -16.69 -13.74
C LEU A 168 9.34 -16.67 -14.36
N GLU A 169 9.43 -16.46 -15.68
CA GLU A 169 10.71 -16.34 -16.39
C GLU A 169 11.56 -15.20 -15.83
N THR A 170 10.96 -14.02 -15.64
CA THR A 170 11.65 -12.86 -15.08
C THR A 170 12.07 -13.12 -13.63
N TRP A 171 11.23 -13.76 -12.84
CA TRP A 171 11.56 -14.19 -11.47
C TRP A 171 12.77 -15.13 -11.46
N LYS A 172 12.79 -16.15 -12.32
CA LYS A 172 13.89 -17.12 -12.40
C LYS A 172 15.18 -16.50 -12.86
N ALA A 173 15.14 -15.67 -13.90
CA ALA A 173 16.31 -14.93 -14.34
C ALA A 173 16.84 -14.01 -13.23
N LEU A 174 15.97 -13.38 -12.43
CA LEU A 174 16.37 -12.54 -11.30
C LEU A 174 17.05 -13.37 -10.21
N TYR A 175 16.51 -14.54 -9.89
CA TYR A 175 17.07 -15.46 -8.92
C TYR A 175 18.43 -16.03 -9.37
N GLU A 176 18.60 -16.33 -10.66
CA GLU A 176 19.89 -16.75 -11.22
C GLU A 176 20.96 -15.67 -11.07
N GLN A 177 20.59 -14.40 -11.24
CA GLN A 177 21.48 -13.26 -11.06
C GLN A 177 21.81 -12.93 -9.59
N ARG A 178 21.29 -13.67 -8.60
CA ARG A 178 21.46 -13.35 -7.16
C ARG A 178 22.90 -13.11 -6.73
N GLN A 179 23.85 -13.93 -7.20
CA GLN A 179 25.28 -13.79 -6.87
C GLN A 179 25.90 -12.56 -7.53
N ASN A 180 25.53 -12.29 -8.78
CA ASN A 180 25.98 -11.09 -9.50
C ASN A 180 25.44 -9.82 -8.83
N ILE A 181 24.18 -9.82 -8.41
CA ILE A 181 23.56 -8.70 -7.68
C ILE A 181 24.24 -8.49 -6.31
N GLN A 182 24.56 -9.56 -5.58
CA GLN A 182 25.29 -9.46 -4.32
C GLN A 182 26.69 -8.86 -4.51
N ASN A 183 27.44 -9.35 -5.50
CA ASN A 183 28.75 -8.79 -5.84
C ASN A 183 28.62 -7.32 -6.28
N PHE A 184 27.60 -7.02 -7.07
CA PHE A 184 27.30 -5.67 -7.55
C PHE A 184 26.97 -4.71 -6.40
N PHE A 185 26.26 -5.16 -5.37
CA PHE A 185 25.94 -4.37 -4.17
C PHE A 185 27.16 -4.10 -3.28
N ARG A 186 28.06 -5.10 -3.14
CA ARG A 186 29.27 -5.02 -2.32
C ARG A 186 30.33 -4.12 -2.92
N ASN A 187 30.46 -4.13 -4.25
CA ASN A 187 31.50 -3.37 -4.92
C ASN A 187 31.15 -1.86 -4.94
N ASP A 188 32.11 -1.00 -4.61
CA ASP A 188 31.99 0.46 -4.68
C ASP A 188 32.15 1.00 -6.12
N PHE A 189 31.75 0.24 -7.14
CA PHE A 189 31.94 0.66 -8.54
C PHE A 189 31.33 2.05 -8.73
N LYS A 190 32.22 3.04 -8.98
CA LYS A 190 31.90 4.46 -9.19
C LYS A 190 31.17 4.72 -10.50
N ASP A 191 30.89 3.68 -11.28
CA ASP A 191 30.22 3.82 -12.55
C ASP A 191 28.70 3.90 -12.32
N ILE A 192 28.22 5.14 -12.22
CA ILE A 192 26.82 5.54 -12.01
C ILE A 192 25.89 4.88 -13.07
N HIS A 193 26.46 4.38 -14.17
CA HIS A 193 25.77 3.73 -15.27
C HIS A 193 25.73 2.20 -15.22
N SER A 194 26.33 1.56 -14.22
CA SER A 194 26.29 0.10 -14.10
C SER A 194 24.88 -0.40 -13.71
N PHE A 195 24.37 -1.38 -14.45
CA PHE A 195 23.08 -2.03 -14.20
C PHE A 195 23.13 -3.49 -14.63
N ILE A 196 22.25 -4.31 -14.05
CA ILE A 196 22.04 -5.70 -14.46
C ILE A 196 20.66 -5.77 -15.12
N ASN A 197 20.61 -6.26 -16.36
CA ASN A 197 19.35 -6.52 -17.04
C ASN A 197 18.87 -7.94 -16.75
N VAL A 198 17.58 -8.05 -16.48
CA VAL A 198 16.87 -9.31 -16.24
C VAL A 198 15.56 -9.26 -17.00
N GLY A 199 15.60 -9.57 -18.30
CA GLY A 199 14.46 -9.41 -19.20
C GLY A 199 13.91 -7.97 -19.16
N PRO A 200 12.64 -7.75 -18.75
CA PRO A 200 12.04 -6.43 -18.64
C PRO A 200 12.44 -5.65 -17.37
N LEU A 201 13.24 -6.25 -16.49
CA LEU A 201 13.73 -5.61 -15.27
C LEU A 201 15.15 -5.06 -15.45
N THR A 202 15.37 -3.89 -14.86
CA THR A 202 16.70 -3.34 -14.64
C THR A 202 16.98 -3.29 -13.14
N VAL A 203 18.09 -3.89 -12.71
CA VAL A 203 18.59 -3.85 -11.33
C VAL A 203 19.71 -2.84 -11.24
N ARG A 204 19.56 -1.87 -10.35
CA ARG A 204 20.56 -0.83 -10.05
C ARG A 204 20.86 -0.78 -8.57
N VAL A 205 22.02 -0.24 -8.22
CA VAL A 205 22.34 0.15 -6.85
C VAL A 205 22.22 1.67 -6.77
N CYS A 206 21.59 2.17 -5.72
CA CYS A 206 21.47 3.59 -5.45
C CYS A 206 21.78 3.88 -3.99
N THR A 207 22.21 5.10 -3.70
CA THR A 207 22.45 5.55 -2.32
C THR A 207 21.41 6.59 -1.97
N VAL A 208 20.71 6.39 -0.85
CA VAL A 208 19.75 7.35 -0.30
C VAL A 208 20.14 7.61 1.14
N ASN A 209 20.44 8.87 1.50
CA ASN A 209 20.89 9.24 2.84
C ASN A 209 22.05 8.38 3.37
N ASN A 210 23.09 8.18 2.54
CA ASN A 210 24.24 7.32 2.82
C ASN A 210 23.93 5.82 3.02
N ILE A 211 22.71 5.38 2.74
CA ILE A 211 22.32 3.97 2.75
C ILE A 211 22.29 3.44 1.32
N LYS A 212 23.08 2.42 1.03
CA LYS A 212 23.00 1.68 -0.24
C LYS A 212 21.72 0.85 -0.29
N LEU A 213 20.99 0.95 -1.40
CA LEU A 213 19.75 0.26 -1.67
C LEU A 213 19.77 -0.34 -3.08
N ILE A 214 19.05 -1.43 -3.24
CA ILE A 214 18.82 -2.08 -4.52
C ILE A 214 17.54 -1.53 -5.11
N ARG A 215 17.62 -1.06 -6.35
CA ARG A 215 16.51 -0.51 -7.12
C ARG A 215 16.15 -1.50 -8.22
N LEU A 216 14.94 -2.05 -8.15
CA LEU A 216 14.33 -2.85 -9.20
C LEU A 216 13.41 -1.94 -10.01
N GLU A 217 13.68 -1.82 -11.31
CA GLU A 217 12.98 -0.93 -12.22
C GLU A 217 12.35 -1.73 -13.35
N SER A 218 11.11 -1.36 -13.69
CA SER A 218 10.43 -1.69 -14.94
C SER A 218 9.87 -0.39 -15.53
N ALA A 219 9.30 -0.43 -16.73
CA ALA A 219 8.92 0.74 -17.52
C ALA A 219 8.20 1.85 -16.71
N ASN A 220 7.28 1.48 -15.81
CA ASN A 220 6.44 2.43 -15.07
C ASN A 220 6.54 2.30 -13.54
N VAL A 221 7.37 1.37 -13.04
CA VAL A 221 7.42 1.00 -11.63
C VAL A 221 8.87 0.88 -11.17
N CYS A 222 9.15 1.44 -10.00
CA CYS A 222 10.46 1.37 -9.36
C CYS A 222 10.29 1.04 -7.87
N LEU A 223 10.97 -0.02 -7.43
CA LEU A 223 11.01 -0.44 -6.03
C LEU A 223 12.43 -0.39 -5.50
N ARG A 224 12.61 0.28 -4.35
CA ARG A 224 13.90 0.35 -3.65
C ARG A 224 13.86 -0.50 -2.40
N MET A 225 14.82 -1.38 -2.18
CA MET A 225 14.88 -2.27 -1.02
C MET A 225 16.31 -2.43 -0.49
N THR A 226 16.44 -2.90 0.76
CA THR A 226 17.75 -3.26 1.32
C THR A 226 18.23 -4.60 0.76
N GLU A 227 19.53 -4.87 0.86
CA GLU A 227 20.10 -6.19 0.53
C GLU A 227 19.42 -7.32 1.30
N SER A 228 19.18 -7.13 2.60
CA SER A 228 18.48 -8.11 3.45
C SER A 228 17.07 -8.43 2.97
N THR A 229 16.34 -7.42 2.48
CA THR A 229 14.99 -7.61 1.94
C THR A 229 15.03 -8.40 0.63
N LEU A 230 16.00 -8.10 -0.25
CA LEU A 230 16.19 -8.84 -1.49
C LEU A 230 16.59 -10.30 -1.21
N HIS A 231 17.46 -10.54 -0.24
CA HIS A 231 17.86 -11.90 0.15
C HIS A 231 16.67 -12.72 0.63
N ARG A 232 15.85 -12.14 1.53
CA ARG A 232 14.61 -12.79 2.00
C ARG A 232 13.64 -13.08 0.86
N MET A 233 13.62 -12.24 -0.17
CA MET A 233 12.85 -12.49 -1.37
C MET A 233 13.34 -13.76 -2.08
N PHE A 234 14.65 -13.92 -2.27
CA PHE A 234 15.23 -15.12 -2.89
C PHE A 234 15.07 -16.39 -2.06
N ASP A 235 15.00 -16.30 -0.73
CA ASP A 235 14.69 -17.45 0.14
C ASP A 235 13.32 -18.09 -0.18
N LEU A 236 12.41 -17.32 -0.80
CA LEU A 236 11.08 -17.79 -1.19
C LEU A 236 11.06 -18.56 -2.51
N ASP A 237 12.17 -18.70 -3.25
CA ASP A 237 12.16 -19.27 -4.62
C ASP A 237 11.45 -20.63 -4.71
N ARG A 238 11.75 -21.55 -3.79
CA ARG A 238 11.08 -22.87 -3.75
C ARG A 238 9.59 -22.77 -3.45
N CYS A 239 9.18 -21.81 -2.62
CA CYS A 239 7.77 -21.56 -2.31
C CYS A 239 7.04 -20.99 -3.53
N ILE A 240 7.69 -20.09 -4.28
CA ILE A 240 7.16 -19.52 -5.52
C ILE A 240 6.98 -20.61 -6.57
N ASP A 241 7.97 -21.48 -6.78
CA ASP A 241 7.85 -22.60 -7.71
C ASP A 241 6.72 -23.55 -7.36
N ALA A 242 6.67 -23.99 -6.10
CA ALA A 242 5.64 -24.91 -5.64
C ALA A 242 4.24 -24.31 -5.83
N ARG A 243 4.08 -23.02 -5.49
CA ARG A 243 2.80 -22.34 -5.62
C ARG A 243 2.44 -22.08 -7.08
N PHE A 244 3.38 -21.63 -7.90
CA PHE A 244 3.15 -21.39 -9.33
C PHE A 244 2.71 -22.66 -10.05
N ASN A 245 3.40 -23.78 -9.81
CA ASN A 245 3.04 -25.09 -10.39
C ASN A 245 1.65 -25.55 -9.94
N HIS A 246 1.28 -25.30 -8.69
CA HIS A 246 -0.06 -25.60 -8.20
C HIS A 246 -1.13 -24.72 -8.88
N LEU A 247 -0.89 -23.40 -8.98
CA LEU A 247 -1.83 -22.45 -9.58
C LEU A 247 -2.03 -22.69 -11.09
N ILE A 248 -0.97 -23.05 -11.83
CA ILE A 248 -1.11 -23.40 -13.26
C ILE A 248 -2.08 -24.56 -13.48
N ARG A 249 -2.01 -25.59 -12.64
CA ARG A 249 -2.85 -26.80 -12.79
C ARG A 249 -4.35 -26.52 -12.62
N ILE A 250 -4.70 -25.42 -11.96
CA ILE A 250 -6.09 -25.03 -11.70
C ILE A 250 -6.58 -23.90 -12.61
N LEU A 251 -5.73 -23.32 -13.46
CA LEU A 251 -6.11 -22.23 -14.37
C LEU A 251 -7.30 -22.60 -15.25
N ALA A 252 -7.28 -23.79 -15.86
CA ALA A 252 -8.37 -24.25 -16.72
C ALA A 252 -9.71 -24.35 -15.96
N THR A 253 -9.68 -24.74 -14.67
CA THR A 253 -10.86 -24.76 -13.82
C THR A 253 -11.34 -23.35 -13.50
N VAL A 254 -10.41 -22.42 -13.21
CA VAL A 254 -10.75 -21.01 -12.98
C VAL A 254 -11.37 -20.39 -14.23
N ASP A 255 -10.80 -20.59 -15.42
CA ASP A 255 -11.33 -20.05 -16.67
C ASP A 255 -12.72 -20.59 -16.98
N ALA A 256 -12.92 -21.90 -16.81
CA ALA A 256 -14.23 -22.52 -17.03
C ALA A 256 -15.29 -21.97 -16.06
N LYS A 257 -14.93 -21.81 -14.78
CA LYS A 257 -15.83 -21.23 -13.76
C LYS A 257 -16.08 -19.75 -13.98
N PHE A 258 -15.07 -18.99 -14.36
CA PHE A 258 -15.19 -17.57 -14.69
C PHE A 258 -16.12 -17.35 -15.89
N ALA A 259 -16.01 -18.17 -16.94
CA ALA A 259 -16.92 -18.13 -18.09
C ALA A 259 -18.37 -18.44 -17.67
N GLN A 260 -18.57 -19.52 -16.91
CA GLN A 260 -19.89 -19.90 -16.39
C GLN A 260 -20.51 -18.78 -15.53
N PHE A 261 -19.74 -18.18 -14.62
CA PHE A 261 -20.22 -17.10 -13.77
C PHE A 261 -20.45 -15.80 -14.55
N SER A 262 -19.68 -15.54 -15.60
CA SER A 262 -19.91 -14.41 -16.51
C SER A 262 -21.25 -14.54 -17.23
N ASP A 263 -21.57 -15.74 -17.73
CA ASP A 263 -22.86 -16.02 -18.38
C ASP A 263 -24.02 -15.81 -17.39
N ILE A 264 -23.90 -16.31 -16.15
CA ILE A 264 -24.92 -16.13 -15.12
C ILE A 264 -25.07 -14.65 -14.74
N ALA A 265 -23.95 -13.95 -14.48
CA ALA A 265 -23.93 -12.54 -14.13
C ALA A 265 -24.56 -11.66 -15.21
N SER A 266 -24.45 -12.05 -16.50
CA SER A 266 -25.08 -11.33 -17.61
C SER A 266 -26.61 -11.30 -17.55
N THR A 267 -27.23 -12.20 -16.77
CA THR A 267 -28.68 -12.22 -16.56
C THR A 267 -29.15 -11.22 -15.49
N ALA A 268 -28.24 -10.68 -14.70
CA ALA A 268 -28.55 -9.69 -13.66
C ALA A 268 -28.98 -8.37 -14.30
N LYS A 269 -30.06 -7.77 -13.78
CA LYS A 269 -30.56 -6.47 -14.26
C LYS A 269 -29.71 -5.29 -13.80
N ASP A 270 -29.09 -5.41 -12.62
CA ASP A 270 -28.13 -4.45 -12.06
C ASP A 270 -26.77 -5.15 -11.89
N PRO A 271 -25.67 -4.59 -12.44
CA PRO A 271 -24.31 -5.11 -12.21
C PRO A 271 -23.94 -5.28 -10.73
N LYS A 272 -24.53 -4.50 -9.81
CA LYS A 272 -24.31 -4.64 -8.37
C LYS A 272 -24.93 -5.90 -7.77
N GLU A 273 -25.88 -6.51 -8.47
CA GLU A 273 -26.53 -7.76 -8.06
C GLU A 273 -25.91 -8.99 -8.73
N ALA A 274 -24.88 -8.81 -9.58
CA ALA A 274 -24.24 -9.92 -10.30
C ALA A 274 -23.79 -11.05 -9.37
N SER A 275 -23.15 -10.72 -8.24
CA SER A 275 -22.74 -11.74 -7.26
C SER A 275 -23.92 -12.43 -6.58
N ASN A 276 -25.04 -11.74 -6.33
CA ASN A 276 -26.24 -12.33 -5.74
C ASN A 276 -26.86 -13.39 -6.67
N VAL A 277 -26.92 -13.10 -7.97
CA VAL A 277 -27.42 -14.05 -8.97
C VAL A 277 -26.50 -15.28 -9.05
N ILE A 278 -25.19 -15.09 -8.95
CA ILE A 278 -24.22 -16.19 -8.88
C ILE A 278 -24.46 -17.03 -7.61
N TYR A 279 -24.59 -16.41 -6.43
CA TYR A 279 -24.81 -17.13 -5.17
C TYR A 279 -26.12 -17.93 -5.15
N ALA A 280 -27.15 -17.48 -5.88
CA ALA A 280 -28.43 -18.18 -5.99
C ALA A 280 -28.44 -19.29 -7.06
N SER A 281 -27.39 -19.42 -7.86
CA SER A 281 -27.30 -20.39 -8.96
C SER A 281 -26.84 -21.76 -8.48
N ASP A 282 -27.41 -22.83 -9.06
CA ASP A 282 -26.95 -24.21 -8.87
C ASP A 282 -25.48 -24.43 -9.32
N ALA A 283 -24.93 -23.50 -10.12
CA ALA A 283 -23.53 -23.53 -10.53
C ALA A 283 -22.55 -23.17 -9.41
N PHE A 284 -23.01 -22.48 -8.36
CA PHE A 284 -22.17 -22.02 -7.25
C PHE A 284 -22.06 -23.10 -6.17
N ASN A 285 -20.83 -23.48 -5.83
CA ASN A 285 -20.57 -24.42 -4.74
C ASN A 285 -19.81 -23.74 -3.60
N THR A 286 -20.48 -23.57 -2.45
CA THR A 286 -19.90 -22.95 -1.24
C THR A 286 -18.69 -23.69 -0.66
N ASN A 287 -18.47 -24.96 -1.02
CA ASN A 287 -17.33 -25.75 -0.59
C ASN A 287 -16.13 -25.62 -1.55
N GLN A 288 -16.27 -24.89 -2.66
CA GLN A 288 -15.21 -24.65 -3.63
C GLN A 288 -14.64 -23.24 -3.46
N ILE A 289 -13.36 -23.15 -3.11
CA ILE A 289 -12.70 -21.86 -2.89
C ILE A 289 -12.65 -21.00 -4.16
N ILE A 290 -12.54 -21.62 -5.35
CA ILE A 290 -12.57 -20.92 -6.64
C ILE A 290 -13.90 -20.18 -6.80
N ASP A 291 -15.02 -20.87 -6.58
CA ASP A 291 -16.35 -20.29 -6.68
C ASP A 291 -16.52 -19.14 -5.69
N CYS A 292 -16.09 -19.34 -4.44
CA CYS A 292 -16.18 -18.33 -3.38
C CYS A 292 -15.39 -17.06 -3.72
N GLU A 293 -14.13 -17.19 -4.14
CA GLU A 293 -13.28 -16.05 -4.45
C GLU A 293 -13.67 -15.35 -5.75
N LEU A 294 -14.11 -16.08 -6.78
CA LEU A 294 -14.63 -15.45 -8.01
C LEU A 294 -15.86 -14.60 -7.70
N ALA A 295 -16.86 -15.16 -7.00
CA ALA A 295 -18.07 -14.42 -6.66
C ALA A 295 -17.78 -13.18 -5.78
N ALA A 296 -16.92 -13.35 -4.76
CA ALA A 296 -16.63 -12.31 -3.78
C ALA A 296 -15.66 -11.22 -4.27
N LEU A 297 -14.65 -11.59 -5.07
CA LEU A 297 -13.57 -10.67 -5.42
C LEU A 297 -13.66 -10.15 -6.86
N VAL A 298 -14.27 -10.91 -7.77
CA VAL A 298 -14.37 -10.56 -9.20
C VAL A 298 -15.74 -9.98 -9.55
N PHE A 299 -16.82 -10.61 -9.06
CA PHE A 299 -18.19 -10.24 -9.43
C PHE A 299 -18.94 -9.36 -8.41
N SER A 300 -18.38 -9.15 -7.21
CA SER A 300 -18.95 -8.21 -6.24
C SER A 300 -18.43 -6.79 -6.53
N THR A 301 -19.33 -5.87 -6.91
CA THR A 301 -18.96 -4.50 -7.33
C THR A 301 -19.32 -3.40 -6.36
#